data_AF-A0A1G2BKG8-F1
#
_entry.id   AF-A0A1G2BKG8-F1
#
_cell.length_a   1.000
_cell.length_b   1.000
_cell.length_c   1.000
_cell.angle_alpha   90.00
_cell.angle_beta   90.00
_cell.angle_gamma   90.00
#
_symmetry.space_group_name_H-M   'P 1'
#
loop_
_entity.id
_entity.type
_entity.pdbx_description
1 polymer ?
#
loop_
_entity_poly.entity_id
_entity_poly.type
_entity_poly.pdbx_seq_one_letter_code
_entity_poly.pdbx_strand_id
1 'polypeptide(L)'
;MNQIKNYDFVDCLLIDFSVNKYLTTIELISEVYFPLIAGKRKKGSLKVILEDIKKIDCQINSEFKIDLLGKYNKDGDDQRANEVYSIKIEKQKDDNIRFILNSDFLKLDLMCKSYSIKELD
;
A
#
# COMPACT_ATOMS: atom_id res chain seq x y z
N MET A 1 10.75 -6.13 -15.34
CA MET A 1 10.69 -5.44 -14.04
C MET A 1 9.26 -4.95 -13.86
N ASN A 2 8.51 -5.52 -12.91
CA ASN A 2 7.10 -5.19 -12.73
C ASN A 2 6.94 -3.73 -12.27
N GLN A 3 6.07 -2.97 -12.95
CA GLN A 3 5.81 -1.57 -12.63
C GLN A 3 4.45 -1.45 -11.95
N ILE A 4 4.36 -0.66 -10.87
CA ILE A 4 3.13 -0.52 -10.09
C ILE A 4 1.94 -0.02 -10.91
N LYS A 5 2.21 0.76 -11.95
CA LYS A 5 1.21 1.29 -12.89
C LYS A 5 0.47 0.21 -13.70
N ASN A 6 0.95 -1.03 -13.68
CA ASN A 6 0.37 -2.14 -14.45
C ASN A 6 -0.71 -2.89 -13.63
N TYR A 7 -0.91 -2.54 -12.36
CA TYR A 7 -1.85 -3.18 -11.44
C TYR A 7 -3.04 -2.27 -11.19
N ASP A 8 -4.24 -2.85 -11.15
CA ASP A 8 -5.45 -2.13 -10.75
C ASP A 8 -5.79 -2.51 -9.30
N PHE A 9 -5.81 -1.51 -8.42
CA PHE A 9 -6.15 -1.69 -7.01
C PHE A 9 -7.66 -1.88 -6.85
N VAL A 10 -8.07 -2.73 -5.89
CA VAL A 10 -9.47 -3.12 -5.65
C VAL A 10 -9.88 -2.74 -4.24
N ASP A 11 -11.19 -2.54 -4.02
CA ASP A 11 -11.96 -2.16 -2.83
C ASP A 11 -11.70 -2.90 -1.49
N CYS A 12 -10.57 -3.58 -1.33
CA CYS A 12 -10.21 -4.16 -0.05
C CYS A 12 -8.70 -4.02 0.22
N LEU A 13 -8.33 -3.23 1.23
CA LEU A 13 -6.97 -3.28 1.76
C LEU A 13 -6.87 -3.37 3.28
N LEU A 14 -6.38 -4.52 3.70
CA LEU A 14 -5.56 -4.66 4.89
C LEU A 14 -4.17 -4.07 4.61
N ILE A 15 -3.94 -2.82 5.01
CA ILE A 15 -2.60 -2.22 5.01
C ILE A 15 -1.93 -2.57 6.34
N ASP A 16 -1.04 -3.56 6.33
CA ASP A 16 -0.16 -3.86 7.47
C ASP A 16 1.17 -3.13 7.30
N PHE A 17 1.69 -2.55 8.38
CA PHE A 17 2.94 -1.81 8.42
C PHE A 17 3.90 -2.46 9.42
N SER A 18 4.99 -3.07 8.94
CA SER A 18 6.07 -3.54 9.82
C SER A 18 7.25 -2.57 9.82
N VAL A 19 7.71 -2.13 10.99
CA VAL A 19 8.93 -1.32 11.15
C VAL A 19 10.02 -2.14 11.85
N ASN A 20 11.18 -2.33 11.22
CA ASN A 20 12.32 -3.07 11.77
C ASN A 20 13.40 -2.12 12.34
N LYS A 21 14.18 -2.60 13.31
CA LYS A 21 15.28 -1.92 14.01
C LYS A 21 16.50 -1.65 13.12
N TYR A 22 16.65 -2.41 12.05
CA TYR A 22 17.75 -2.29 11.10
C TYR A 22 17.16 -1.87 9.76
N LEU A 23 17.34 -0.59 9.43
CA LEU A 23 16.80 0.07 8.24
C LEU A 23 15.28 0.24 8.31
N THR A 24 14.86 1.51 8.26
CA THR A 24 13.47 1.93 8.19
C THR A 24 12.84 1.29 6.95
N THR A 25 12.11 0.20 7.17
CA THR A 25 11.40 -0.53 6.12
C THR A 25 9.92 -0.36 6.37
N ILE A 26 9.14 -0.17 5.31
CA ILE A 26 7.69 -0.20 5.33
C ILE A 26 7.24 -1.26 4.34
N GLU A 27 6.46 -2.21 4.81
CA GLU A 27 5.76 -3.17 3.98
C GLU A 27 4.34 -2.70 3.79
N LEU A 28 3.77 -2.92 2.61
CA LEU A 28 2.38 -2.62 2.28
C LEU A 28 1.83 -3.83 1.52
N ILE A 29 0.73 -4.39 1.98
CA ILE A 29 0.07 -5.52 1.31
C ILE A 29 -1.27 -5.02 0.80
N SER A 30 -1.59 -5.35 -0.45
CA SER A 30 -2.77 -4.85 -1.13
C SER A 30 -3.40 -5.89 -2.02
N GLU A 31 -4.74 -6.01 -2.04
CA GLU A 31 -5.41 -6.77 -3.09
C GLU A 31 -5.45 -5.99 -4.41
N VAL A 32 -5.07 -6.64 -5.51
CA VAL A 32 -5.02 -6.06 -6.85
C VAL A 32 -5.58 -7.01 -7.90
N TYR A 33 -6.03 -6.46 -9.03
CA TYR A 33 -6.13 -7.20 -10.28
C TYR A 33 -4.79 -7.13 -11.03
N PHE A 34 -4.24 -8.30 -11.32
CA PHE A 34 -3.04 -8.43 -12.13
C PHE A 34 -3.28 -7.99 -13.59
N PRO A 35 -2.23 -7.53 -14.29
CA PRO A 35 -2.32 -7.20 -15.71
C PRO A 35 -2.89 -8.37 -16.52
N LEU A 36 -3.68 -8.06 -17.56
CA LEU A 36 -4.30 -9.06 -18.40
C LEU A 36 -3.24 -9.84 -19.20
N ILE A 37 -2.95 -11.07 -18.80
CA ILE A 37 -2.15 -12.00 -19.61
C ILE A 37 -3.12 -13.03 -20.17
N ALA A 38 -3.63 -12.78 -21.38
CA ALA A 38 -4.52 -13.67 -22.15
C ALA A 38 -5.68 -14.29 -21.35
N GLY A 39 -6.82 -13.60 -21.23
CA GLY A 39 -8.03 -14.17 -20.62
C GLY A 39 -8.70 -13.24 -19.62
N LYS A 40 -9.05 -13.74 -18.43
CA LYS A 40 -9.64 -12.96 -17.32
C LYS A 40 -8.54 -12.38 -16.43
N ARG A 41 -8.78 -11.20 -15.84
CA ARG A 41 -7.88 -10.62 -14.82
C ARG A 41 -7.86 -11.52 -13.59
N LYS A 42 -6.68 -11.89 -13.11
CA LYS A 42 -6.48 -12.61 -11.86
C LYS A 42 -6.55 -11.60 -10.71
N LYS A 43 -7.35 -11.88 -9.68
CA LYS A 43 -7.27 -11.17 -8.38
C LYS A 43 -6.20 -11.85 -7.52
N GLY A 44 -5.43 -11.08 -6.77
CA GLY A 44 -4.58 -11.61 -5.69
C GLY A 44 -3.90 -10.49 -4.94
N SER A 45 -2.83 -10.81 -4.22
CA SER A 45 -2.20 -9.86 -3.29
C SER A 45 -0.85 -9.39 -3.80
N LEU A 46 -0.58 -8.09 -3.64
CA LEU A 46 0.67 -7.43 -4.00
C LEU A 46 1.30 -6.88 -2.72
N LYS A 47 2.54 -7.26 -2.46
CA LYS A 47 3.38 -6.70 -1.40
C LYS A 47 4.34 -5.69 -2.01
N VAL A 48 4.28 -4.45 -1.56
CA VAL A 48 5.27 -3.41 -1.84
C VAL A 48 6.14 -3.24 -0.60
N ILE A 49 7.46 -3.34 -0.78
CA ILE A 49 8.43 -3.15 0.30
C ILE A 49 9.22 -1.90 -0.03
N LEU A 50 9.23 -0.94 0.89
CA LEU A 50 9.95 0.33 0.79
C LEU A 50 11.08 0.30 1.82
N GLU A 51 12.31 0.50 1.36
CA GLU A 51 13.50 0.32 2.18
C GLU A 51 14.28 1.63 2.32
N ASP A 52 14.99 1.77 3.43
CA ASP A 52 15.74 2.99 3.78
C ASP A 52 14.87 4.25 3.76
N ILE A 53 13.70 4.20 4.42
CA ILE A 53 12.81 5.37 4.54
C ILE A 53 13.58 6.57 5.12
N LYS A 54 13.58 7.67 4.38
CA LYS A 54 14.18 8.96 4.72
C LYS A 54 13.18 9.95 5.28
N LYS A 55 11.95 9.89 4.80
CA LYS A 55 10.86 10.79 5.22
C LYS A 55 9.54 10.06 5.17
N ILE A 56 8.70 10.35 6.16
CA ILE A 56 7.31 9.93 6.23
C ILE A 56 6.47 11.17 6.47
N ASP A 57 5.51 11.42 5.58
CA ASP A 57 4.40 12.34 5.81
C ASP A 57 3.11 11.53 5.71
N CYS A 58 2.30 11.57 6.77
CA CYS A 58 1.07 10.81 6.87
C CYS A 58 -0.06 11.75 7.25
N GLN A 59 -1.08 11.79 6.40
CA GLN A 59 -2.32 12.53 6.62
C GLN A 59 -3.42 11.50 6.80
N ILE A 60 -4.03 11.48 7.98
CA ILE A 60 -5.16 10.62 8.29
C ILE A 60 -6.47 11.39 8.07
N ASN A 61 -7.45 10.74 7.47
CA ASN A 61 -8.78 11.29 7.29
C ASN A 61 -9.64 11.10 8.54
N SER A 62 -10.77 11.80 8.61
CA SER A 62 -11.73 11.66 9.71
C SER A 62 -12.28 10.24 9.82
N GLU A 63 -12.45 9.55 8.69
CA GLU A 63 -12.93 8.17 8.63
C GLU A 63 -11.99 7.21 9.35
N PHE A 64 -10.67 7.39 9.24
CA PHE A 64 -9.70 6.62 10.01
C PHE A 64 -9.88 6.79 11.52
N LYS A 65 -10.19 8.01 11.99
CA LYS A 65 -10.43 8.25 13.42
C LYS A 65 -11.72 7.58 13.89
N ILE A 66 -12.75 7.56 13.04
CA ILE A 66 -14.01 6.86 13.33
C ILE A 66 -13.77 5.35 13.38
N ASP A 67 -12.96 4.84 12.45
CA ASP A 67 -12.63 3.42 12.37
C ASP A 67 -11.83 2.95 13.60
N LEU A 68 -10.82 3.71 14.03
CA LEU A 68 -10.05 3.46 15.26
C LEU A 68 -10.90 3.38 16.54
N LEU A 69 -12.05 4.05 16.56
CA LEU A 69 -13.00 4.03 17.69
C LEU A 69 -13.98 2.86 17.60
N GLY A 70 -14.06 2.21 16.44
CA GLY A 70 -14.88 1.03 16.22
C GLY A 70 -14.34 -0.18 16.97
N LYS A 71 -15.24 -1.08 17.39
CA LYS A 71 -14.82 -2.40 17.86
C LYS A 71 -14.47 -3.24 16.64
N TYR A 72 -13.21 -3.65 16.54
CA TYR A 72 -12.74 -4.55 15.49
C TYR A 72 -13.51 -5.88 15.57
N ASN A 73 -14.18 -6.27 14.48
CA ASN A 73 -14.86 -7.56 14.43
C ASN A 73 -13.83 -8.67 14.22
N LYS A 74 -13.52 -9.41 15.29
CA LYS A 74 -12.56 -10.52 15.25
C LYS A 74 -13.01 -11.69 14.36
N ASP A 75 -14.28 -11.74 13.97
CA ASP A 75 -14.84 -12.78 13.12
C ASP A 75 -14.58 -12.52 11.62
N GLY A 76 -13.90 -11.42 11.28
CA GLY A 76 -13.41 -11.14 9.92
C GLY A 76 -14.46 -10.60 8.95
N ASP A 77 -15.70 -10.45 9.40
CA ASP A 77 -16.80 -9.80 8.65
C ASP A 77 -16.88 -8.32 9.05
N ASP A 78 -15.79 -7.58 8.84
CA ASP A 78 -15.77 -6.13 9.02
C ASP A 78 -16.03 -5.47 7.65
N GLN A 79 -17.19 -4.83 7.50
CA GLN A 79 -17.60 -4.16 6.26
C GLN A 79 -16.80 -2.89 5.96
N ARG A 80 -15.82 -2.55 6.81
CA ARG A 80 -15.00 -1.34 6.72
C ARG A 80 -13.60 -1.72 6.22
N ALA A 81 -13.52 -1.99 4.93
CA ALA A 81 -12.24 -2.15 4.26
C ALA A 81 -11.72 -0.76 3.87
N ASN A 82 -10.44 -0.48 4.12
CA ASN A 82 -9.81 0.74 3.61
C ASN A 82 -9.63 0.60 2.09
N GLU A 83 -10.29 1.43 1.29
CA GLU A 83 -10.13 1.40 -0.17
C GLU A 83 -8.87 2.19 -0.58
N VAL A 84 -7.96 1.56 -1.34
CA VAL A 84 -6.83 2.27 -1.95
C VAL A 84 -7.19 2.73 -3.34
N TYR A 85 -7.36 4.05 -3.47
CA TYR A 85 -7.62 4.69 -4.76
C TYR A 85 -6.39 4.73 -5.66
N SER A 86 -5.20 4.87 -5.07
CA SER A 86 -3.98 4.98 -5.86
C SER A 86 -2.72 4.68 -5.08
N ILE A 87 -1.78 4.03 -5.76
CA ILE A 87 -0.38 3.96 -5.38
C ILE A 87 0.46 4.53 -6.54
N LYS A 88 1.34 5.48 -6.24
CA LYS A 88 2.28 6.08 -7.18
C LYS A 88 3.71 5.94 -6.67
N ILE A 89 4.61 5.61 -7.58
CA ILE A 89 6.05 5.53 -7.32
C ILE A 89 6.77 6.41 -8.33
N GLU A 90 7.46 7.43 -7.84
CA GLU A 90 8.16 8.44 -8.64
C GLU A 90 9.66 8.41 -8.32
N LYS A 91 10.50 8.32 -9.35
CA LYS A 91 11.94 8.57 -9.16
C LYS A 91 12.16 10.07 -8.98
N GLN A 92 12.83 10.43 -7.90
CA GLN A 92 13.23 11.80 -7.59
C GLN A 92 14.67 12.05 -8.07
N LYS A 93 15.11 13.31 -7.97
CA LYS A 93 16.53 13.64 -8.10
C LYS A 93 17.30 13.01 -6.92
N ASP A 94 18.56 12.66 -7.14
CA ASP A 94 19.49 12.08 -6.13
C ASP A 94 19.18 10.63 -5.70
N ASP A 95 18.80 9.77 -6.64
CA ASP A 95 18.54 8.33 -6.43
C ASP A 95 17.44 7.99 -5.39
N ASN A 96 16.66 8.99 -4.97
CA ASN A 96 15.54 8.81 -4.07
C ASN A 96 14.27 8.40 -4.83
N ILE A 97 13.39 7.69 -4.13
CA ILE A 97 12.11 7.24 -4.64
C ILE A 97 11.02 7.79 -3.73
N ARG A 98 10.07 8.49 -4.33
CA ARG A 98 8.87 8.97 -3.66
C ARG A 98 7.75 7.97 -3.87
N PHE A 99 7.15 7.50 -2.79
CA PHE A 99 6.00 6.62 -2.79
C PHE A 99 4.81 7.38 -2.23
N ILE A 100 3.70 7.40 -2.96
CA ILE A 100 2.47 8.07 -2.56
C ILE A 100 1.34 7.05 -2.59
N LEU A 101 0.66 6.84 -1.46
CA LEU A 101 -0.57 6.04 -1.35
C LEU A 101 -1.70 6.95 -0.91
N ASN A 102 -2.84 6.86 -1.59
CA ASN A 102 -4.08 7.51 -1.18
C ASN A 102 -5.16 6.44 -0.99
N SER A 103 -5.86 6.52 0.13
CA SER A 103 -6.97 5.65 0.50
C SER A 103 -8.06 6.43 1.22
N ASP A 104 -9.21 5.80 1.48
CA ASP A 104 -10.29 6.36 2.31
C ASP A 104 -9.75 6.92 3.63
N PHE A 105 -8.85 6.16 4.26
CA PHE A 105 -8.45 6.42 5.64
C PHE A 105 -7.16 7.24 5.75
N LEU A 106 -6.24 7.06 4.81
CA LEU A 106 -4.94 7.71 4.90
C LEU A 106 -4.36 8.09 3.55
N LYS A 107 -3.61 9.19 3.56
CA LYS A 107 -2.68 9.59 2.54
C LYS A 107 -1.27 9.50 3.10
N LEU A 108 -0.43 8.70 2.45
CA LEU A 108 0.93 8.41 2.85
C LEU A 108 1.87 8.90 1.75
N ASP A 109 2.83 9.76 2.10
CA ASP A 109 3.87 10.27 1.22
C ASP A 109 5.23 9.97 1.84
N LEU A 110 5.96 9.06 1.20
CA LEU A 110 7.20 8.48 1.69
C LEU A 110 8.34 8.80 0.75
N MET A 111 9.53 9.03 1.32
CA MET A 111 10.78 8.99 0.57
C MET A 111 11.63 7.82 1.04
N CYS A 112 12.15 7.03 0.10
CA CYS A 112 12.95 5.84 0.34
C CYS A 112 14.09 5.74 -0.69
N LYS A 113 15.09 4.87 -0.46
CA LYS A 113 16.14 4.64 -1.48
C LYS A 113 15.75 3.58 -2.50
N SER A 114 15.05 2.54 -2.06
CA SER A 114 14.69 1.41 -2.90
C SER A 114 13.29 0.92 -2.58
N TYR A 115 12.70 0.25 -3.57
CA TYR A 115 11.47 -0.51 -3.39
C TYR A 115 11.56 -1.84 -4.10
N SER A 116 10.81 -2.81 -3.61
CA SER A 116 10.53 -4.06 -4.33
C SER A 116 9.03 -4.33 -4.34
N ILE A 117 8.58 -5.04 -5.38
CA ILE A 117 7.20 -5.48 -5.55
C ILE A 117 7.21 -6.99 -5.63
N LYS A 118 6.40 -7.65 -4.81
CA LYS A 118 6.25 -9.10 -4.77
C LYS A 118 4.77 -9.47 -4.88
N GLU A 119 4.45 -10.32 -5.84
CA GLU A 119 3.13 -10.95 -5.91
C GLU A 119 3.08 -12.05 -4.84
N LEU A 120 2.01 -12.10 -4.06
CA LEU A 120 1.77 -13.13 -3.05
C LEU A 120 0.77 -14.14 -3.61
N ASP A 121 1.08 -15.42 -3.44
CA ASP A 121 0.24 -16.55 -3.87
C ASP A 121 -0.99 -16.75 -2.98
#